data_AF-A0A6V7KFY3-F1
#
_entry.id   AF-A0A6V7KFY3-F1
#
_cell.length_a   1.000
_cell.length_b   1.000
_cell.length_c   1.000
_cell.angle_alpha   90.00
_cell.angle_beta   90.00
_cell.angle_gamma   90.00
#
_symmetry.space_group_name_H-M   'P 1'
#
loop_
_entity.id
_entity.type
_entity.pdbx_description
1 polymer ?
#
loop_
_entity_poly.entity_id
_entity_poly.type
_entity_poly.pdbx_seq_one_letter_code
_entity_poly.pdbx_strand_id
1 'polypeptide(L)'
;AAILFIVEDISFNICDQRYHEFEIKRQNPSIKVIRKTLTQLSKEASLSRKKELIVNNRIIGVVYFRAGYSPIFYPTESEWAVRLLIERSLAIKSPSIQYHLAGTKKVQQALAMPGILGQYLKDEKMVARVKDIFT
;
A
#
# COMPACT_ATOMS: atom_id res chain seq x y z
N ALA A 1 -10.96 14.92 -1.32
CA ALA A 1 -9.82 14.06 -1.69
C ALA A 1 -10.35 12.76 -2.32
N ALA A 2 -9.54 12.06 -3.13
CA ALA A 2 -9.87 10.78 -3.76
C ALA A 2 -9.05 9.63 -3.17
N ILE A 3 -9.44 8.39 -3.48
CA ILE A 3 -8.68 7.18 -3.18
C ILE A 3 -7.99 6.72 -4.47
N LEU A 4 -6.68 6.50 -4.41
CA LEU A 4 -5.89 6.00 -5.52
C LEU A 4 -5.62 4.52 -5.34
N PHE A 5 -6.07 3.70 -6.28
CA PHE A 5 -5.73 2.28 -6.38
C PHE A 5 -4.53 2.14 -7.29
N ILE A 6 -3.41 1.64 -6.76
CA ILE A 6 -2.24 1.25 -7.55
C ILE A 6 -2.51 -0.14 -8.09
N VAL A 7 -2.60 -0.28 -9.41
CA VAL A 7 -3.03 -1.53 -10.07
C VAL A 7 -1.98 -2.02 -11.06
N GLU A 8 -2.11 -3.27 -11.46
CA GLU A 8 -1.33 -3.91 -12.52
C GLU A 8 -1.84 -3.46 -13.90
N ASP A 9 -1.02 -3.58 -14.95
CA ASP A 9 -1.46 -3.28 -16.32
C ASP A 9 -2.59 -4.22 -16.78
N ILE A 10 -2.45 -5.51 -16.46
CA ILE A 10 -3.46 -6.54 -16.70
C ILE A 10 -3.80 -7.17 -15.35
N SER A 11 -5.04 -7.01 -14.90
CA SER A 11 -5.47 -7.55 -13.60
C SER A 11 -6.33 -8.80 -13.77
N PHE A 12 -5.82 -9.93 -13.28
CA PHE A 12 -6.57 -11.20 -13.24
C PHE A 12 -7.62 -11.23 -12.11
N ASN A 13 -7.43 -10.43 -11.07
CA ASN A 13 -8.33 -10.33 -9.91
C ASN A 13 -9.15 -9.03 -9.91
N ILE A 14 -9.55 -8.56 -11.09
CA ILE A 14 -10.27 -7.29 -11.23
C ILE A 14 -11.61 -7.28 -10.49
N CYS A 15 -12.33 -8.41 -10.45
CA CYS A 15 -13.63 -8.50 -9.79
C CYS A 15 -13.54 -8.18 -8.30
N ASP A 16 -12.52 -8.72 -7.61
CA ASP A 16 -12.24 -8.43 -6.20
C ASP A 16 -11.93 -6.94 -5.98
N GLN A 17 -11.09 -6.36 -6.84
CA GLN A 17 -10.76 -4.93 -6.74
C GLN A 17 -11.97 -4.02 -6.99
N ARG A 18 -12.80 -4.36 -7.99
CA ARG A 18 -14.00 -3.60 -8.35
C ARG A 18 -15.07 -3.69 -7.27
N TYR A 19 -15.16 -4.81 -6.56
CA TYR A 19 -16.09 -4.95 -5.45
C TYR A 19 -15.84 -3.87 -4.38
N HIS A 20 -14.57 -3.63 -4.01
CA HIS A 20 -14.23 -2.53 -3.10
C HIS A 20 -14.64 -1.16 -3.64
N GLU A 21 -14.47 -0.90 -4.94
CA GLU A 21 -14.91 0.36 -5.55
C GLU A 21 -16.41 0.57 -5.48
N PHE A 22 -17.18 -0.47 -5.77
CA PHE A 22 -18.64 -0.42 -5.68
C PHE A 22 -19.08 -0.22 -4.25
N GLU A 23 -18.45 -0.89 -3.30
CA GLU A 23 -18.76 -0.73 -1.88
C GLU A 23 -18.41 0.66 -1.36
N ILE A 24 -17.24 1.21 -1.71
CA ILE A 24 -16.86 2.60 -1.40
C ILE A 24 -17.90 3.57 -1.97
N LYS A 25 -18.29 3.39 -3.23
CA LYS A 25 -19.29 4.24 -3.88
C LYS A 25 -20.67 4.10 -3.23
N ARG A 26 -21.05 2.89 -2.82
CA ARG A 26 -22.32 2.60 -2.13
C ARG A 26 -22.38 3.30 -0.77
N GLN A 27 -21.30 3.22 0.01
CA GLN A 27 -21.21 3.87 1.31
C GLN A 27 -21.10 5.39 1.21
N ASN A 28 -20.32 5.89 0.25
CA ASN A 28 -20.16 7.32 0.02
C ASN A 28 -19.91 7.66 -1.47
N PRO A 29 -20.97 8.04 -2.22
CA PRO A 29 -20.88 8.35 -3.65
C PRO A 29 -19.98 9.55 -3.99
N SER A 30 -19.68 10.43 -3.03
CA SER A 30 -18.82 11.60 -3.26
C SER A 30 -17.34 11.22 -3.32
N ILE A 31 -16.95 10.09 -2.72
CA ILE A 31 -15.57 9.61 -2.77
C ILE A 31 -15.30 9.01 -4.15
N LYS A 32 -14.29 9.55 -4.83
CA LYS A 32 -13.85 9.02 -6.13
C LYS A 32 -12.71 8.03 -5.92
N VAL A 33 -12.80 6.88 -6.59
CA VAL A 33 -11.67 5.95 -6.74
C VAL A 33 -11.04 6.16 -8.10
N ILE A 34 -9.72 6.30 -8.13
CA ILE A 34 -8.90 6.44 -9.32
C ILE A 34 -8.01 5.21 -9.40
N ARG A 35 -7.97 4.53 -10.54
CA ARG A 35 -7.09 3.37 -10.77
C ARG A 35 -5.97 3.78 -11.69
N LYS A 36 -4.72 3.59 -11.28
CA LYS A 36 -3.55 3.87 -12.11
C LYS A 36 -2.42 2.88 -11.83
N THR A 37 -1.64 2.60 -12.86
CA THR A 37 -0.38 1.86 -12.73
C THR A 37 0.72 2.83 -12.30
N LEU A 38 1.84 2.32 -11.76
CA LEU A 38 2.98 3.17 -11.40
C LEU A 38 3.54 3.91 -12.63
N THR A 39 3.56 3.25 -13.78
CA THR A 39 4.00 3.84 -15.05
C THR A 39 3.11 5.00 -15.49
N GLN A 40 1.78 4.89 -15.37
CA GLN A 40 0.87 6.00 -15.68
C GLN A 40 1.08 7.17 -14.72
N LEU A 41 1.28 6.89 -13.44
CA LEU A 41 1.52 7.91 -12.43
C LEU A 41 2.82 8.67 -12.63
N SER A 42 3.82 8.10 -13.31
CA SER A 42 5.07 8.81 -13.61
C SER A 42 4.87 10.10 -14.40
N LYS A 43 3.77 10.19 -15.16
CA LYS A 43 3.42 11.34 -15.99
C LYS A 43 2.38 12.26 -15.34
N GLU A 44 1.61 11.74 -14.38
CA GLU A 44 0.38 12.39 -13.89
C GLU A 44 0.47 12.79 -12.41
N ALA A 45 1.39 12.19 -11.64
CA ALA A 45 1.50 12.39 -10.21
C ALA A 45 2.49 13.51 -9.88
N SER A 46 2.12 14.35 -8.92
CA SER A 46 2.98 15.41 -8.39
C SER A 46 2.72 15.63 -6.90
N LEU A 47 3.63 16.35 -6.23
CA LEU A 47 3.45 16.80 -4.86
C LEU A 47 3.20 18.30 -4.82
N SER A 48 2.20 18.71 -4.03
CA SER A 48 2.02 20.11 -3.67
C SER A 48 3.14 20.60 -2.75
N ARG A 49 3.25 21.92 -2.56
CA ARG A 49 4.18 22.51 -1.58
C ARG A 49 3.91 22.03 -0.15
N LYS A 50 2.67 21.62 0.14
CA LYS A 50 2.25 21.06 1.43
C LYS A 50 2.43 19.53 1.51
N LYS A 51 3.09 18.91 0.51
CA LYS A 51 3.26 17.45 0.37
C LYS A 51 1.94 16.69 0.18
N GLU A 52 0.91 17.33 -0.37
CA GLU A 52 -0.29 16.63 -0.81
C GLU A 52 0.00 15.91 -2.12
N LEU A 53 -0.39 14.64 -2.23
CA LEU A 53 -0.31 13.88 -3.48
C LEU A 53 -1.42 14.36 -4.42
N ILE A 54 -1.05 14.82 -5.62
CA ILE A 54 -1.98 15.27 -6.66
C ILE A 54 -1.85 14.34 -7.87
N VAL A 55 -2.98 13.82 -8.34
CA VAL A 55 -3.07 13.04 -9.58
C VAL A 55 -4.21 13.60 -10.41
N ASN A 56 -3.94 14.03 -11.65
CA ASN A 56 -4.94 14.66 -12.54
C ASN A 56 -5.75 15.78 -11.86
N ASN A 57 -5.05 16.73 -11.24
CA ASN A 57 -5.62 17.87 -10.50
C ASN A 57 -6.53 17.49 -9.31
N ARG A 58 -6.41 16.26 -8.79
CA ARG A 58 -7.15 15.80 -7.61
C ARG A 58 -6.20 15.44 -6.49
N ILE A 59 -6.48 15.97 -5.30
CA ILE A 59 -5.78 15.58 -4.06
C ILE A 59 -6.17 14.16 -3.68
N ILE A 60 -5.16 13.32 -3.43
CA ILE A 60 -5.29 11.94 -2.99
C ILE A 60 -5.16 11.88 -1.46
N GLY A 61 -6.16 11.31 -0.80
CA GLY A 61 -6.16 11.12 0.65
C GLY A 61 -5.62 9.74 1.07
N VAL A 62 -5.90 8.72 0.26
CA VAL A 62 -5.48 7.33 0.52
C VAL A 62 -4.92 6.72 -0.76
N VAL A 63 -3.80 6.01 -0.63
CA VAL A 63 -3.22 5.17 -1.67
C VAL A 63 -3.34 3.72 -1.25
N TYR A 64 -4.08 2.94 -2.02
CA TYR A 64 -4.33 1.52 -1.80
C TYR A 64 -3.57 0.70 -2.83
N PHE A 65 -2.59 -0.09 -2.39
CA PHE A 65 -1.74 -0.87 -3.28
C PHE A 65 -2.38 -2.23 -3.59
N ARG A 66 -2.69 -2.46 -4.86
CA ARG A 66 -3.02 -3.76 -5.45
C ARG A 66 -1.93 -4.27 -6.41
N ALA A 67 -0.85 -3.51 -6.54
CA ALA A 67 0.37 -3.82 -7.27
C ALA A 67 1.58 -3.22 -6.54
N GLY A 68 2.79 -3.39 -7.07
CA GLY A 68 4.03 -2.86 -6.47
C GLY A 68 4.66 -3.75 -5.40
N TYR A 69 4.29 -5.04 -5.38
CA TYR A 69 4.85 -6.09 -4.51
C TYR A 69 5.86 -7.01 -5.21
N SER A 70 6.04 -6.85 -6.53
CA SER A 70 6.94 -7.62 -7.37
C SER A 70 7.80 -6.68 -8.23
N PRO A 71 9.06 -7.03 -8.52
CA PRO A 71 9.94 -6.22 -9.37
C PRO A 71 9.36 -5.95 -10.76
N ILE A 72 8.48 -6.80 -11.29
CA ILE A 72 7.87 -6.63 -12.61
C ILE A 72 7.07 -5.32 -12.75
N PHE A 73 6.59 -4.76 -11.62
CA PHE A 73 5.87 -3.49 -11.60
C PHE A 73 6.78 -2.27 -11.64
N TYR A 74 8.11 -2.49 -11.68
CA TYR A 74 9.15 -1.48 -11.70
C TYR A 74 10.10 -1.70 -12.87
N PRO A 75 9.62 -1.65 -14.12
CA PRO A 75 10.46 -1.88 -15.30
C PRO A 75 11.53 -0.78 -15.48
N THR A 76 11.32 0.40 -14.91
CA THR A 76 12.26 1.53 -14.99
C THR A 76 12.36 2.28 -13.65
N GLU A 77 13.29 3.24 -13.58
CA GLU A 77 13.41 4.16 -12.43
C GLU A 77 12.19 5.07 -12.25
N SER A 78 11.37 5.24 -13.28
CA SER A 78 10.19 6.10 -13.21
C SER A 78 9.18 5.59 -12.18
N GLU A 79 8.97 4.28 -12.12
CA GLU A 79 8.06 3.66 -11.17
C GLU A 79 8.59 3.75 -9.73
N TRP A 80 9.92 3.65 -9.56
CA TRP A 80 10.57 3.87 -8.28
C TRP A 80 10.44 5.32 -7.81
N ALA A 81 10.65 6.28 -8.70
CA ALA A 81 10.46 7.70 -8.42
C ALA A 81 9.03 8.01 -7.98
N VAL A 82 8.03 7.42 -8.64
CA VAL A 82 6.62 7.52 -8.24
C VAL A 82 6.36 6.88 -6.89
N ARG A 83 6.89 5.68 -6.63
CA ARG A 83 6.73 5.02 -5.34
C ARG A 83 7.29 5.88 -4.21
N LEU A 84 8.46 6.48 -4.40
CA LEU A 84 9.06 7.41 -3.46
C LEU A 84 8.21 8.69 -3.30
N LEU A 85 7.70 9.24 -4.40
CA LEU A 85 6.81 10.42 -4.40
C LEU A 85 5.55 10.16 -3.55
N ILE A 86 4.92 9.00 -3.72
CA ILE A 86 3.77 8.56 -2.92
C ILE A 86 4.14 8.48 -1.43
N GLU A 87 5.26 7.83 -1.09
CA GLU A 87 5.66 7.66 0.31
C GLU A 87 5.99 8.99 1.00
N ARG A 88 6.56 9.95 0.26
CA ARG A 88 6.83 11.32 0.76
C ARG A 88 5.58 12.18 0.95
N SER A 89 4.43 11.75 0.41
CA SER A 89 3.17 12.47 0.53
C SER A 89 2.50 12.29 1.89
N LEU A 90 1.58 13.21 2.19
CA LEU A 90 0.67 13.13 3.34
C LEU A 90 -0.46 12.11 3.16
N ALA A 91 -0.62 11.50 1.98
CA ALA A 91 -1.65 10.48 1.79
C ALA A 91 -1.39 9.29 2.73
N ILE A 92 -2.47 8.65 3.18
CA ILE A 92 -2.39 7.40 3.94
C ILE A 92 -2.06 6.28 2.95
N LYS A 93 -1.05 5.47 3.24
CA LYS A 93 -0.66 4.34 2.38
C LYS A 93 -1.18 3.04 2.99
N SER A 94 -1.77 2.20 2.16
CA SER A 94 -2.23 0.86 2.53
C SER A 94 -1.64 -0.18 1.55
N PRO A 95 -0.49 -0.78 1.89
CA PRO A 95 0.37 -0.50 3.04
C PRO A 95 1.37 0.64 2.79
N SER A 96 1.91 1.23 3.86
CA SER A 96 3.13 2.05 3.79
C SER A 96 4.38 1.20 3.53
N ILE A 97 5.51 1.83 3.21
CA ILE A 97 6.77 1.11 2.99
C ILE A 97 7.21 0.28 4.20
N GLN A 98 6.98 0.76 5.43
CA GLN A 98 7.31 0.01 6.65
C GLN A 98 6.45 -1.25 6.78
N TYR A 99 5.14 -1.14 6.51
CA TYR A 99 4.23 -2.29 6.53
C TYR A 99 4.56 -3.29 5.42
N HIS A 100 4.96 -2.80 4.24
CA HIS A 100 5.41 -3.66 3.15
C HIS A 100 6.64 -4.48 3.58
N LEU A 101 7.64 -3.86 4.19
CA LEU A 101 8.86 -4.54 4.66
C LEU A 101 8.57 -5.50 5.83
N ALA A 102 7.65 -5.14 6.73
CA ALA A 102 7.25 -5.98 7.85
C ALA A 102 6.62 -7.32 7.39
N GLY A 103 6.00 -7.34 6.20
CA GLY A 103 5.43 -8.56 5.60
C GLY A 103 6.45 -9.49 4.92
N THR A 104 7.74 -9.13 4.88
CA THR A 104 8.76 -9.96 4.22
C THR A 104 9.02 -11.25 4.98
N LYS A 105 9.39 -12.31 4.25
CA LYS A 105 9.75 -13.61 4.85
C LYS A 105 10.95 -13.50 5.79
N LYS A 106 11.85 -12.54 5.56
CA LYS A 106 12.97 -12.30 6.47
C LYS A 106 12.52 -11.74 7.81
N VAL A 107 11.57 -10.79 7.82
CA VAL A 107 10.99 -10.28 9.07
C VAL A 107 10.20 -11.38 9.78
N GLN A 108 9.43 -12.19 9.04
CA GLN A 108 8.74 -13.37 9.61
C GLN A 108 9.73 -14.32 10.30
N GLN A 109 10.85 -14.66 9.66
CA GLN A 109 11.90 -15.50 10.25
C GLN A 109 12.54 -14.86 11.48
N ALA A 110 12.81 -13.55 11.44
CA ALA A 110 13.41 -12.82 12.55
C ALA A 110 12.48 -12.77 13.77
N LEU A 111 11.18 -12.56 13.57
CA LEU A 111 10.18 -12.56 14.64
C LEU A 111 10.07 -13.93 15.32
N ALA A 112 10.34 -15.03 14.61
CA ALA A 112 10.32 -16.38 15.17
C ALA A 112 11.54 -16.72 16.06
N MET A 113 12.59 -15.88 16.07
CA MET A 113 13.73 -16.13 16.94
C MET A 113 13.37 -15.98 18.43
N PRO A 114 13.98 -16.78 19.32
CA PRO A 114 13.71 -16.72 20.76
C PRO A 114 13.83 -15.30 21.32
N GLY A 115 12.83 -14.87 22.09
CA GLY A 115 12.82 -13.57 22.77
C GLY A 115 12.49 -12.35 21.91
N ILE A 116 12.42 -12.47 20.58
CA ILE A 116 12.16 -11.31 19.70
C ILE A 116 10.71 -10.84 19.79
N LEU A 117 9.72 -11.74 19.80
CA LEU A 117 8.31 -11.37 19.92
C LEU A 117 8.02 -10.50 21.16
N GLY A 118 8.66 -10.80 22.29
CA GLY A 118 8.48 -10.07 23.55
C GLY A 118 8.97 -8.61 23.50
N GLN A 119 9.76 -8.24 22.50
CA GLN A 119 10.17 -6.84 22.28
C GLN A 119 9.03 -6.00 21.69
N TYR A 120 8.08 -6.62 20.98
CA TYR A 120 6.99 -5.94 20.27
C TYR A 120 5.62 -6.18 20.92
N LEU A 121 5.43 -7.34 21.56
CA LEU A 121 4.20 -7.72 22.25
C LEU A 121 4.46 -7.80 23.75
N LYS A 122 3.74 -6.98 24.53
CA LYS A 122 3.90 -6.92 26.00
C LYS A 122 3.03 -7.92 26.76
N ASP A 123 1.96 -8.40 26.15
CA ASP A 123 1.07 -9.39 26.76
C ASP A 123 1.62 -10.80 26.52
N GLU A 124 2.04 -11.46 27.60
CA GLU A 124 2.59 -12.81 27.58
C GLU A 124 1.62 -13.84 26.98
N LYS A 125 0.30 -13.67 27.20
CA LYS A 125 -0.71 -14.56 26.60
C LYS A 125 -0.76 -14.38 25.09
N MET A 126 -0.64 -13.15 24.59
CA MET A 126 -0.55 -12.90 23.16
C MET A 126 0.76 -13.44 22.57
N VAL A 127 1.88 -13.27 23.27
CA VAL A 127 3.18 -13.83 22.84
C VAL A 127 3.09 -15.35 22.71
N ALA A 128 2.53 -16.04 23.71
CA ALA A 128 2.36 -17.49 23.69
C ALA A 128 1.49 -17.95 22.50
N ARG A 129 0.36 -17.27 22.27
CA ARG A 129 -0.55 -17.58 21.14
C ARG A 129 0.09 -17.37 19.78
N VAL A 130 0.87 -16.29 19.60
CA VAL A 130 1.55 -16.04 18.32
C VAL A 130 2.68 -17.05 18.11
N LYS A 131 3.42 -17.38 19.17
CA LYS A 131 4.51 -18.36 19.12
C LYS A 131 4.01 -19.76 18.74
N ASP A 132 2.83 -20.16 19.17
CA ASP A 132 2.20 -21.45 18.84
C ASP A 132 1.95 -21.63 17.33
N ILE A 133 1.86 -20.53 16.57
CA ILE A 133 1.64 -20.56 15.11
C ILE A 133 2.97 -20.68 14.34
N PHE A 134 4.10 -20.37 14.97
CA PHE A 134 5.40 -20.44 14.31
C PHE A 134 5.87 -21.90 14.22
N THR A 135 6.10 -22.35 12.99
CA THR A 135 6.67 -23.67 12.65
C THR A 135 8.19 -23.65 12.64
#